data_AF-A0A158KKK3-F1
#
_entry.id   AF-A0A158KKK3-F1
#
_cell.length_a   1.000
_cell.length_b   1.000
_cell.length_c   1.000
_cell.angle_alpha   90.00
_cell.angle_beta   90.00
_cell.angle_gamma   90.00
#
_symmetry.space_group_name_H-M   'P 1'
#
loop_
_entity.id
_entity.type
_entity.pdbx_description
1 polymer ?
#
loop_
_entity_poly.entity_id
_entity_poly.type
_entity_poly.pdbx_seq_one_letter_code
_entity_poly.pdbx_strand_id
1 'polypeptide(L)' 'MTGYELAQKLHAVPGTRHAVFIAHTGYGQMEDKRLSSESGFAHHLVKPAAIPDLQRVLADSPRPG' A
#
# COMPACT_ATOMS: atom_id res chain seq x y z
N MET A 1 -10.17 -10.90 -8.43
CA MET A 1 -9.88 -9.60 -7.78
C MET A 1 -8.47 -9.66 -7.22
N THR A 2 -7.58 -8.80 -7.69
CA THR A 2 -6.22 -8.64 -7.17
C THR A 2 -6.19 -7.56 -6.06
N GLY A 3 -5.09 -7.47 -5.30
CA GLY A 3 -4.90 -6.39 -4.33
C GLY A 3 -4.86 -5.00 -4.99
N TYR A 4 -4.37 -4.91 -6.23
CA TYR A 4 -4.36 -3.70 -7.05
C TYR A 4 -5.78 -3.24 -7.41
N GLU A 5 -6.62 -4.14 -7.91
CA GLU A 5 -8.02 -3.85 -8.21
C GLU A 5 -8.81 -3.48 -6.95
N LEU A 6 -8.52 -4.12 -5.81
CA LEU A 6 -9.14 -3.79 -4.55
C LEU A 6 -8.79 -2.37 -4.08
N ALA A 7 -7.52 -1.97 -4.16
CA ALA A 7 -7.09 -0.63 -3.77
C ALA A 7 -7.79 0.46 -4.62
N GLN A 8 -7.86 0.27 -5.93
CA GLN A 8 -8.59 1.18 -6.83
C GLN A 8 -10.07 1.31 -6.45
N LYS A 9 -10.73 0.19 -6.12
CA LYS A 9 -12.14 0.19 -5.67
C LYS A 9 -12.31 0.90 -4.33
N LEU A 10 -11.41 0.68 -3.37
CA LEU A 10 -11.46 1.32 -2.05
C LEU A 10 -11.20 2.83 -2.12
N HIS A 11 -10.39 3.30 -3.06
CA HIS A 11 -10.23 4.73 -3.33
C HIS A 11 -11.52 5.41 -3.81
N ALA A 12 -12.41 4.67 -4.47
CA ALA A 12 -13.70 5.18 -4.93
C ALA A 12 -14.78 5.20 -3.83
N VAL A 13 -14.57 4.51 -2.70
CA VAL A 13 -15.54 4.45 -1.59
C VAL A 13 -15.29 5.63 -0.64
N PRO A 14 -16.28 6.50 -0.36
CA PRO A 14 -16.08 7.69 0.48
C PRO A 14 -15.45 7.42 1.85
N GLY A 15 -15.83 6.31 2.51
CA GLY A 15 -15.31 5.93 3.83
C GLY A 15 -13.85 5.46 3.84
N THR A 16 -13.27 5.12 2.69
CA THR A 16 -11.88 4.63 2.58
C THR A 16 -11.02 5.45 1.62
N ARG A 17 -11.58 6.46 0.96
CA ARG A 17 -10.90 7.36 0.02
C ARG A 17 -9.63 8.01 0.60
N HIS A 18 -9.62 8.26 1.90
CA HIS A 18 -8.49 8.91 2.59
C HIS A 18 -7.63 7.93 3.39
N ALA A 19 -7.89 6.62 3.29
CA ALA A 19 -7.05 5.62 3.93
C ALA A 19 -5.68 5.55 3.25
N VAL A 20 -4.64 5.24 4.04
CA VAL A 20 -3.33 4.91 3.50
C VAL A 20 -3.30 3.44 3.14
N PHE A 21 -3.01 3.15 1.87
CA PHE A 21 -2.84 1.78 1.39
C PHE A 21 -1.35 1.44 1.30
N ILE A 22 -0.94 0.34 1.93
CA ILE A 22 0.42 -0.19 1.92
C ILE A 22 0.43 -1.52 1.19
N ALA A 23 1.13 -1.61 0.06
CA ALA A 23 1.24 -2.84 -0.72
C ALA A 23 2.21 -3.79 -0.03
N HIS A 24 1.81 -5.04 0.21
CA HIS A 24 2.68 -6.06 0.79
C HIS A 24 2.90 -7.23 -0.18
N THR A 25 3.92 -7.10 -1.03
CA THR A 25 4.13 -7.95 -2.21
C THR A 25 5.20 -9.02 -1.95
N GLY A 26 5.32 -9.98 -2.87
CA GLY A 26 6.33 -11.04 -2.83
C GLY A 26 7.70 -10.57 -3.28
N TYR A 27 8.15 -11.01 -4.47
CA TYR A 27 9.51 -10.88 -5.00
C TYR A 27 9.99 -9.45 -5.32
N GLY A 28 9.23 -8.41 -4.95
CA GLY A 28 9.67 -7.00 -4.98
C GLY A 28 10.16 -6.52 -6.34
N GLN A 29 9.66 -7.11 -7.44
CA GLN A 29 10.13 -6.77 -8.77
C GLN A 29 9.79 -5.31 -9.09
N MET A 30 10.53 -4.71 -10.03
CA MET A 30 10.27 -3.34 -10.49
C MET A 30 8.80 -3.17 -10.94
N GLU A 31 8.24 -4.21 -11.54
CA GLU A 31 6.85 -4.24 -11.98
C GLU A 31 5.85 -4.22 -10.81
N ASP A 32 6.11 -4.97 -9.73
CA ASP A 32 5.26 -4.94 -8.53
C ASP A 32 5.22 -3.55 -7.90
N LYS A 33 6.37 -2.86 -7.88
CA LYS A 33 6.46 -1.48 -7.39
C LYS A 33 5.65 -0.54 -8.28
N ARG A 34 5.82 -0.65 -9.60
CA ARG A 34 5.08 0.16 -10.58
C ARG A 34 3.56 -0.03 -10.44
N LEU A 35 3.09 -1.28 -10.45
CA LEU A 35 1.67 -1.62 -10.32
C LEU A 35 1.09 -1.15 -8.98
N SER A 36 1.84 -1.27 -7.88
CA SER A 36 1.39 -0.76 -6.58
C SER A 36 1.21 0.77 -6.61
N SER A 37 2.15 1.51 -7.18
CA SER A 37 2.04 2.96 -7.28
C SER A 37 0.86 3.38 -8.15
N GLU A 38 0.67 2.76 -9.31
CA GLU A 38 -0.43 3.06 -10.25
C GLU A 38 -1.80 2.71 -9.68
N SER A 39 -1.85 1.77 -8.74
CA SER A 39 -3.10 1.37 -8.06
C SER A 39 -3.44 2.24 -6.85
N GLY A 40 -2.62 3.24 -6.54
CA GLY A 40 -2.86 4.18 -5.45
C GLY A 40 -2.34 3.72 -4.08
N PHE A 41 -1.36 2.81 -4.03
CA PHE A 41 -0.65 2.52 -2.78
C PHE A 41 0.37 3.62 -2.46
N ALA A 42 0.39 4.08 -1.22
CA ALA A 42 1.33 5.10 -0.74
C ALA A 42 2.71 4.51 -0.42
N HIS A 43 2.73 3.26 0.04
CA HIS A 43 3.95 2.55 0.41
C HIS A 43 3.96 1.12 -0.13
N HIS A 44 5.16 0.55 -0.22
CA HIS A 44 5.39 -0.81 -0.70
C HIS A 44 6.37 -1.53 0.24
N LEU A 45 5.96 -2.70 0.73
CA LEU A 45 6.74 -3.59 1.59
C LEU A 45 6.89 -4.96 0.92
N VAL A 46 8.14 -5.37 0.69
CA VAL A 46 8.49 -6.67 0.12
C VAL A 46 8.46 -7.74 1.22
N LYS A 47 7.95 -8.94 0.92
CA LYS A 47 7.93 -10.08 1.85
C LYS A 47 9.27 -10.81 1.86
N PRO A 48 9.76 -11.26 3.03
CA PRO A 48 9.28 -10.93 4.37
C PRO A 48 9.68 -9.48 4.75
N ALA A 49 8.74 -8.69 5.24
CA ALA A 49 9.04 -7.34 5.72
C ALA A 49 9.57 -7.40 7.16
N ALA A 50 10.64 -6.65 7.45
CA ALA A 50 11.14 -6.54 8.81
C ALA A 50 10.24 -5.58 9.63
N ILE A 51 10.17 -5.79 10.94
CA ILE A 51 9.43 -4.89 11.85
C ILE A 51 9.86 -3.42 11.72
N PRO A 52 11.16 -3.09 11.58
CA PRO A 52 11.59 -1.71 11.37
C PRO A 52 11.03 -1.08 10.08
N ASP A 53 10.90 -1.85 8.99
CA ASP A 53 10.32 -1.35 7.75
C ASP A 53 8.84 -1.04 7.91
N LEU A 54 8.11 -1.91 8.62
CA LEU A 54 6.71 -1.69 8.95
C LEU A 54 6.53 -0.46 9.85
N GLN A 55 7.37 -0.31 10.88
CA GLN A 55 7.34 0.87 11.77
C GLN A 55 7.59 2.16 10.99
N ARG A 56 8.52 2.16 10.05
CA ARG A 56 8.82 3.32 9.20
C ARG A 56 7.60 3.75 8.39
N VAL A 57 6.96 2.84 7.65
CA VAL A 57 5.79 3.19 6.82
C VAL A 57 4.58 3.62 7.65
N LEU A 58 4.43 3.07 8.86
CA LEU A 58 3.37 3.49 9.79
C LEU A 58 3.64 4.88 10.39
N ALA A 59 4.90 5.22 10.63
CA ALA A 59 5.29 6.55 11.11
C ALA A 59 5.13 7.64 10.03
N ASP A 60 5.36 7.29 8.76
CA ASP A 60 5.19 8.19 7.60
C ASP A 60 3.70 8.40 7.23
N SER A 61 2.80 7.52 7.70
CA SER A 61 1.37 7.60 7.42
C SER A 61 0.70 8.67 8.29
N PRO A 62 -0.22 9.50 7.75
CA PRO A 62 -0.96 10.47 8.55
C PRO A 62 -1.73 9.75 9.66
N ARG A 63 -1.66 10.26 10.89
CA ARG A 63 -2.52 9.76 11.95
C ARG A 63 -3.97 10.08 11.59
N PRO A 64 -4.90 9.12 11.67
CA PRO A 64 -6.31 9.46 11.60
C PRO A 64 -6.61 10.44 12.73
N GLY A 65 -7.13 11.62 12.36
CA GLY A 65 -7.64 12.62 13.30
C GLY A 65 -8.97 12.23 13.90
#